data_AF-A0A9E8TSC6-F1
#
_entry.id   AF-A0A9E8TSC6-F1
#
_cell.length_a   1.000
_cell.length_b   1.000
_cell.length_c   1.000
_cell.angle_alpha   90.00
_cell.angle_beta   90.00
_cell.angle_gamma   90.00
#
_symmetry.space_group_name_H-M   'P 1'
#
loop_
_entity.id
_entity.type
_entity.pdbx_description
1 polymer ?
#
loop_
_entity_poly.entity_id
_entity_poly.type
_entity_poly.pdbx_seq_one_letter_code
_entity_poly.pdbx_strand_id
1 'polypeptide(L)'
;MTQPLMPGPPLSSASLDAAVERLPDDVVALWRDHGLGATADGYLRIVDPTAWQDVLAEVAPRFAAATPLMSSALGDLVVWLDGRAHLLEFRRGTSRIIANRLSTLLVILGYESFLADPDYFDWSPFPEARERLGVCPAPTNASVSARCSPSEADDLLRPSRSSTCASTSS
;
A
#
# COMPACT_ATOMS: atom_id res chain seq x y z
N MET A 1 20.89 5.74 7.16
CA MET A 1 20.65 7.21 7.13
C MET A 1 19.15 7.45 7.26
N THR A 2 18.71 8.64 7.68
CA THR A 2 17.27 8.97 7.74
C THR A 2 16.78 9.42 6.37
N GLN A 3 15.73 8.77 5.86
CA GLN A 3 15.06 9.01 4.58
C GLN A 3 14.00 10.10 4.77
N PRO A 4 14.09 11.24 4.07
CA PRO A 4 13.14 12.34 4.25
C PRO A 4 11.80 12.04 3.57
N LEU A 5 10.70 12.47 4.19
CA LEU A 5 9.36 12.38 3.61
C LEU A 5 9.13 13.56 2.65
N MET A 6 9.06 13.27 1.36
CA MET A 6 8.76 14.25 0.31
C MET A 6 7.25 14.51 0.24
N PRO A 7 6.79 15.77 0.23
CA PRO A 7 5.38 16.08 0.11
C PRO A 7 4.85 15.71 -1.28
N GLY A 8 3.58 15.30 -1.33
CA GLY A 8 2.85 14.98 -2.54
C GLY A 8 1.61 15.86 -2.72
N PRO A 9 0.72 15.50 -3.68
CA PRO A 9 -0.57 16.17 -3.83
C PRO A 9 -1.36 16.15 -2.53
N PRO A 10 -2.12 17.21 -2.20
CA PRO A 10 -2.92 17.24 -0.98
C PRO A 10 -3.95 16.11 -0.98
N LEU A 11 -4.19 15.54 0.20
CA LEU A 11 -5.31 14.63 0.43
C LEU A 11 -6.63 15.38 0.26
N SER A 12 -7.66 14.67 -0.22
CA SER A 12 -8.99 15.25 -0.36
C SER A 12 -9.57 15.62 1.01
N SER A 13 -10.37 16.68 1.09
CA SER A 13 -11.04 17.07 2.35
C SER A 13 -11.95 15.95 2.86
N ALA A 14 -12.62 15.22 1.97
CA ALA A 14 -13.46 14.08 2.32
C ALA A 14 -12.67 12.97 3.04
N SER A 15 -11.46 12.68 2.57
CA SER A 15 -10.58 11.68 3.18
C SER A 15 -10.08 12.11 4.56
N LEU A 16 -9.80 13.41 4.73
CA LEU A 16 -9.41 13.97 6.02
C LEU A 16 -10.57 13.90 7.01
N ASP A 17 -11.75 14.38 6.62
CA ASP A 17 -12.93 14.44 7.48
C ASP A 17 -13.35 13.05 7.99
N ALA A 18 -13.32 12.04 7.12
CA ALA A 18 -13.67 10.65 7.47
C ALA A 18 -12.67 9.96 8.42
N ALA A 19 -11.46 10.51 8.57
CA ALA A 19 -10.36 9.88 9.29
C ALA A 19 -9.97 10.61 10.58
N VAL A 20 -10.25 11.92 10.67
CA VAL A 20 -9.92 12.76 11.84
C VAL A 20 -10.50 12.21 13.15
N GLU A 21 -11.69 11.57 13.11
CA GLU A 21 -12.30 11.02 14.33
C GLU A 21 -11.66 9.73 14.84
N ARG A 22 -10.89 9.03 13.99
CA ARG A 22 -10.36 7.67 14.28
C ARG A 22 -8.85 7.64 14.43
N LEU A 23 -8.17 8.73 14.11
CA LEU A 23 -6.72 8.84 14.10
C LEU A 23 -6.25 9.83 15.18
N PRO A 24 -5.04 9.63 15.73
CA PRO A 24 -4.44 10.65 16.56
C PRO A 24 -4.11 11.90 15.73
N ASP A 25 -4.14 13.08 16.38
CA ASP A 25 -3.94 14.39 15.74
C ASP A 25 -2.63 14.49 14.95
N ASP A 26 -1.60 13.77 15.39
CA ASP A 26 -0.29 13.74 14.74
C ASP A 26 -0.35 13.09 13.35
N VAL A 27 -1.21 12.08 13.15
CA VAL A 27 -1.40 11.42 11.84
C VAL A 27 -2.14 12.35 10.88
N VAL A 28 -3.15 13.06 11.40
CA VAL A 28 -3.88 14.07 10.62
C VAL A 28 -2.94 15.20 10.21
N ALA A 29 -2.06 15.64 11.11
CA ALA A 29 -1.05 16.66 10.80
C ALA A 29 -0.08 16.18 9.70
N LEU A 30 0.43 14.95 9.81
CA LEU A 30 1.28 14.35 8.77
C LEU A 30 0.62 14.41 7.39
N TRP A 31 -0.66 14.07 7.30
CA TRP A 31 -1.42 14.10 6.05
C TRP A 31 -1.67 15.51 5.53
N ARG A 32 -1.89 16.49 6.40
CA ARG A 32 -2.03 17.90 5.99
C ARG A 32 -0.71 18.45 5.46
N ASP A 33 0.39 18.12 6.10
CA ASP A 33 1.71 18.67 5.78
C ASP A 33 2.33 18.01 4.54
N HIS A 34 2.10 16.70 4.35
CA HIS A 34 2.76 15.93 3.30
C HIS A 34 1.82 15.39 2.21
N GLY A 35 0.50 15.46 2.39
CA GLY A 35 -0.47 14.93 1.42
C GLY A 35 -0.21 13.45 1.08
N LEU A 36 -0.37 13.09 -0.19
CA LEU A 36 0.02 11.79 -0.77
C LEU A 36 1.55 11.72 -1.03
N GLY A 37 2.32 12.08 -0.01
CA GLY A 37 3.78 12.12 -0.05
C GLY A 37 4.43 10.75 -0.06
N ALA A 38 5.75 10.74 -0.23
CA ALA A 38 6.54 9.52 -0.31
C ALA A 38 7.92 9.66 0.35
N THR A 39 8.45 8.57 0.91
CA THR A 39 9.79 8.49 1.49
C THR A 39 10.55 7.30 0.91
N ALA A 40 11.84 7.19 1.23
CA ALA A 40 12.75 6.14 0.79
C ALA A 40 12.69 5.95 -0.74
N ASP A 41 12.85 7.05 -1.46
CA ASP A 41 12.82 7.12 -2.92
C ASP A 41 11.57 6.50 -3.56
N GLY A 42 10.42 6.67 -2.90
CA GLY A 42 9.15 6.16 -3.36
C GLY A 42 8.86 4.71 -2.98
N TYR A 43 9.67 4.11 -2.09
CA TYR A 43 9.38 2.81 -1.51
C TYR A 43 8.11 2.88 -0.65
N LEU A 44 8.00 3.87 0.24
CA LEU A 44 6.84 4.05 1.11
C LEU A 44 6.08 5.31 0.71
N ARG A 45 4.76 5.22 0.69
CA ARG A 45 3.88 6.31 0.24
C ARG A 45 2.68 6.43 1.12
N ILE A 46 2.28 7.66 1.41
CA ILE A 46 0.99 7.92 2.04
C ILE A 46 -0.11 7.56 1.05
N VAL A 47 -1.13 6.85 1.52
CA VAL A 47 -2.28 6.46 0.71
C VAL A 47 -3.53 7.24 1.10
N ASP A 48 -4.45 7.38 0.15
CA ASP A 48 -5.79 7.87 0.46
C ASP A 48 -6.56 6.77 1.21
N PRO A 49 -6.91 6.97 2.49
CA PRO A 49 -7.60 5.95 3.28
C PRO A 49 -8.94 5.56 2.65
N THR A 50 -9.65 6.51 2.01
CA THR A 50 -10.96 6.23 1.40
C THR A 50 -10.84 5.38 0.16
N ALA A 51 -9.82 5.62 -0.67
CA ALA A 51 -9.59 4.83 -1.88
C ALA A 51 -9.11 3.40 -1.57
N TRP A 52 -8.52 3.19 -0.40
CA TRP A 52 -7.97 1.90 0.02
C TRP A 52 -8.87 1.11 0.98
N GLN A 53 -9.94 1.71 1.51
CA GLN A 53 -10.78 1.05 2.52
C GLN A 53 -11.45 -0.21 1.98
N ASP A 54 -12.01 -0.16 0.78
CA ASP A 54 -12.69 -1.30 0.16
C ASP A 54 -11.72 -2.43 -0.13
N VAL A 55 -10.55 -2.09 -0.69
CA VAL A 55 -9.47 -3.06 -0.94
C VAL A 55 -9.04 -3.72 0.36
N LEU A 56 -8.81 -2.94 1.42
CA LEU A 56 -8.40 -3.47 2.72
C LEU A 56 -9.45 -4.42 3.30
N ALA A 57 -10.73 -4.05 3.23
CA ALA A 57 -11.82 -4.87 3.73
C ALA A 57 -11.94 -6.20 2.97
N GLU A 58 -11.67 -6.20 1.67
CA GLU A 58 -11.66 -7.40 0.83
C GLU A 58 -10.46 -8.31 1.13
N VAL A 59 -9.24 -7.77 1.09
CA VAL A 59 -8.02 -8.59 1.16
C VAL A 59 -7.61 -8.95 2.59
N ALA A 60 -8.03 -8.17 3.59
CA ALA A 60 -7.75 -8.43 4.99
C ALA A 60 -8.96 -8.09 5.87
N PRO A 61 -10.04 -8.90 5.85
CA PRO A 61 -11.28 -8.60 6.57
C PRO A 61 -11.11 -8.36 8.08
N ARG A 62 -10.09 -8.97 8.70
CA ARG A 62 -9.71 -8.74 10.11
C ARG A 62 -9.36 -7.27 10.40
N PHE A 63 -8.87 -6.55 9.39
CA PHE A 63 -8.46 -5.15 9.45
C PHE A 63 -9.45 -4.23 8.75
N ALA A 64 -10.68 -4.69 8.45
CA ALA A 64 -11.69 -3.88 7.74
C ALA A 64 -12.08 -2.58 8.45
N ALA A 65 -11.89 -2.50 9.77
CA ALA A 65 -12.11 -1.27 10.56
C ALA A 65 -10.85 -0.39 10.69
N ALA A 66 -9.69 -0.89 10.26
CA ALA A 66 -8.43 -0.15 10.31
C ALA A 66 -8.43 0.96 9.26
N THR A 67 -7.61 1.99 9.52
CA THR A 67 -7.41 3.10 8.58
C THR A 67 -6.09 2.90 7.84
N PRO A 68 -6.09 2.74 6.51
CA PRO A 68 -4.86 2.69 5.71
C PRO A 68 -4.06 3.98 5.88
N LEU A 69 -2.76 3.87 6.16
CA LEU A 69 -1.86 5.01 6.31
C LEU A 69 -0.89 5.12 5.15
N MET A 70 -0.20 4.01 4.85
CA MET A 70 0.86 3.99 3.85
C MET A 70 0.93 2.64 3.14
N SER A 71 1.44 2.63 1.92
CA SER A 71 1.77 1.39 1.19
C SER A 71 3.24 1.34 0.82
N SER A 72 3.79 0.13 0.76
CA SER A 72 5.11 -0.13 0.19
C SER A 72 4.99 -0.35 -1.33
N ALA A 73 6.06 -0.08 -2.07
CA ALA A 73 6.15 -0.35 -3.50
C ALA A 73 6.09 -1.86 -3.82
N LEU A 74 6.25 -2.71 -2.80
CA LEU A 74 6.15 -4.17 -2.89
C LEU A 74 4.78 -4.70 -2.45
N GLY A 75 3.83 -3.80 -2.16
CA GLY A 75 2.43 -4.14 -1.89
C GLY A 75 2.09 -4.37 -0.42
N ASP A 76 3.00 -4.12 0.51
CA ASP A 76 2.69 -4.16 1.95
C ASP A 76 1.89 -2.91 2.36
N LEU A 77 1.08 -3.02 3.40
CA LEU A 77 0.24 -1.91 3.88
C LEU A 77 0.48 -1.63 5.36
N VAL A 78 0.68 -0.37 5.70
CA VAL A 78 0.67 0.12 7.07
C VAL A 78 -0.72 0.66 7.38
N VAL A 79 -1.36 0.12 8.42
CA VAL A 79 -2.72 0.51 8.84
C VAL A 79 -2.74 0.91 10.32
N TRP A 80 -3.66 1.79 10.69
CA TRP A 80 -3.92 2.16 12.07
C TRP A 80 -5.17 1.47 12.60
N LEU A 81 -5.05 0.75 13.72
CA LEU A 81 -6.14 0.05 14.39
C LEU A 81 -5.90 0.04 15.90
N ASP A 82 -6.92 0.34 16.70
CA ASP A 82 -6.88 0.27 18.17
C ASP A 82 -5.65 0.95 18.80
N GLY A 83 -5.34 2.16 18.32
CA GLY A 83 -4.22 2.98 18.82
C GLY A 83 -2.83 2.45 18.44
N ARG A 84 -2.75 1.55 17.46
CA ARG A 84 -1.50 0.90 17.04
C ARG A 84 -1.36 0.90 15.52
N ALA A 85 -0.13 1.02 15.05
CA ALA A 85 0.25 0.82 13.67
C ALA A 85 0.56 -0.66 13.43
N HIS A 86 -0.13 -1.25 12.47
CA HIS A 86 0.09 -2.60 11.99
C HIS A 86 0.73 -2.57 10.61
N LEU A 87 1.74 -3.40 10.40
CA LEU A 87 2.29 -3.73 9.09
C LEU A 87 1.62 -5.01 8.61
N LEU A 88 0.97 -4.95 7.44
CA LEU A 88 0.36 -6.07 6.75
C LEU A 88 1.26 -6.46 5.57
N GLU A 89 1.84 -7.65 5.64
CA GLU A 89 2.88 -8.12 4.72
C GLU A 89 2.28 -9.17 3.80
N PHE A 90 1.57 -8.72 2.77
CA PHE A 90 0.84 -9.62 1.89
C PHE A 90 1.75 -10.63 1.19
N ARG A 91 2.99 -10.24 0.87
CA ARG A 91 4.02 -11.13 0.29
C ARG A 91 4.35 -12.34 1.17
N ARG A 92 4.19 -12.20 2.49
CA ARG A 92 4.52 -13.22 3.50
C ARG A 92 3.29 -13.81 4.19
N GLY A 93 2.10 -13.24 3.95
CA GLY A 93 0.87 -13.62 4.63
C GLY A 93 0.87 -13.33 6.13
N THR A 94 1.69 -12.37 6.59
CA THR A 94 1.84 -12.02 8.01
C THR A 94 1.32 -10.63 8.32
N SER A 95 1.04 -10.38 9.60
CA SER A 95 0.80 -9.02 10.11
C SER A 95 1.45 -8.87 11.48
N ARG A 96 1.96 -7.67 11.78
CA ARG A 96 2.57 -7.37 13.09
C ARG A 96 2.31 -5.93 13.52
N ILE A 97 2.33 -5.69 14.82
CA ILE A 97 2.32 -4.33 15.37
C ILE A 97 3.74 -3.78 15.28
N ILE A 98 3.92 -2.64 14.62
CA ILE A 98 5.23 -1.99 14.48
C ILE A 98 5.35 -0.74 15.35
N ALA A 99 4.23 -0.10 15.73
CA ALA A 99 4.27 1.06 16.61
C ALA A 99 2.95 1.25 17.39
N ASN A 100 3.02 1.96 18.50
CA ASN A 100 1.88 2.41 19.30
C ASN A 100 1.73 3.94 19.35
N ARG A 101 2.56 4.65 18.60
CA ARG A 101 2.60 6.12 18.47
C ARG A 101 3.10 6.46 17.08
N LEU A 102 2.61 7.56 16.50
CA LEU A 102 3.09 7.98 15.18
C LEU A 102 4.58 8.32 15.19
N SER A 103 5.08 8.97 16.24
CA SER A 103 6.51 9.31 16.33
C SER A 103 7.41 8.06 16.23
N THR A 104 7.03 6.97 16.88
CA THR A 104 7.73 5.68 16.76
C THR A 104 7.60 5.12 15.34
N LEU A 105 6.42 5.21 14.73
CA LEU A 105 6.19 4.77 13.36
C LEU A 105 7.10 5.54 12.39
N LEU A 106 7.13 6.87 12.45
CA LEU A 106 7.95 7.72 11.57
C LEU A 106 9.45 7.44 11.70
N VAL A 107 9.91 7.11 12.91
CA VAL A 107 11.28 6.62 13.11
C VAL A 107 11.49 5.33 12.32
N ILE A 108 10.67 4.31 12.54
CA ILE A 108 10.79 3.03 11.84
C ILE A 108 10.77 3.21 10.31
N LEU A 109 9.84 4.01 9.79
CA LEU A 109 9.70 4.25 8.36
C LEU A 109 10.81 5.15 7.78
N GLY A 110 11.42 6.00 8.61
CA GLY A 110 12.46 6.93 8.21
C GLY A 110 13.86 6.33 8.21
N TYR A 111 14.11 5.22 8.90
CA TYR A 111 15.45 4.61 8.94
C TYR A 111 15.56 3.43 8.00
N GLU A 112 16.46 3.55 7.03
CA GLU A 112 16.77 2.51 6.04
C GLU A 112 17.07 1.14 6.66
N SER A 113 17.68 1.09 7.85
CA SER A 113 17.96 -0.16 8.54
C SER A 113 16.69 -0.97 8.84
N PHE A 114 15.57 -0.32 9.17
CA PHE A 114 14.28 -1.01 9.36
C PHE A 114 13.62 -1.36 8.04
N LEU A 115 13.88 -0.58 6.98
CA LEU A 115 13.36 -0.91 5.65
C LEU A 115 14.05 -2.15 5.07
N ALA A 116 15.36 -2.26 5.30
CA ALA A 116 16.18 -3.38 4.87
C ALA A 116 16.06 -4.62 5.77
N ASP A 117 15.50 -4.49 6.96
CA ASP A 117 15.41 -5.58 7.93
C ASP A 117 14.40 -6.65 7.46
N PRO A 118 14.82 -7.92 7.34
CA PRO A 118 13.94 -9.04 7.02
C PRO A 118 12.79 -9.22 8.01
N ASP A 119 12.93 -8.81 9.28
CA ASP A 119 11.88 -8.90 10.28
C ASP A 119 10.89 -7.72 10.21
N TYR A 120 11.09 -6.77 9.29
CA TYR A 120 10.20 -5.63 9.05
C TYR A 120 9.76 -5.57 7.60
N PHE A 121 10.36 -4.71 6.77
CA PHE A 121 9.86 -4.42 5.43
C PHE A 121 10.49 -5.32 4.36
N ASP A 122 11.67 -5.88 4.63
CA ASP A 122 12.45 -6.63 3.64
C ASP A 122 12.35 -5.96 2.25
N TRP A 123 12.85 -4.72 2.18
CA TRP A 123 12.65 -3.89 0.98
C TRP A 123 13.34 -4.44 -0.26
N SER A 124 14.13 -5.51 -0.16
CA SER A 124 14.65 -6.20 -1.34
C SER A 124 13.49 -6.80 -2.14
N PRO A 125 13.49 -6.69 -3.49
CA PRO A 125 14.54 -6.18 -4.36
C PRO A 125 14.35 -4.72 -4.81
N PHE A 126 13.61 -3.89 -4.05
CA PHE A 126 13.20 -2.55 -4.47
C PHE A 126 14.36 -1.63 -4.92
N PRO A 127 15.49 -1.51 -4.20
CA PRO A 127 16.56 -0.60 -4.63
C PRO A 127 17.07 -0.91 -6.04
N GLU A 128 17.32 -2.19 -6.34
CA GLU A 128 17.75 -2.65 -7.66
C GLU A 128 16.66 -2.47 -8.72
N ALA A 129 15.41 -2.83 -8.39
CA ALA A 129 14.28 -2.68 -9.30
C ALA A 129 14.07 -1.22 -9.70
N ARG A 130 14.23 -0.29 -8.75
CA ARG A 130 14.13 1.15 -8.98
C ARG A 130 15.23 1.66 -9.90
N GLU A 131 16.48 1.22 -9.73
CA GLU A 131 17.57 1.62 -10.63
C GLU A 131 17.32 1.17 -12.07
N ARG A 132 16.74 -0.02 -12.24
CA ARG A 132 16.46 -0.60 -13.56
C ARG A 132 15.18 -0.06 -14.22
N LEU A 133 14.13 0.19 -13.45
CA LEU A 133 12.78 0.50 -13.96
C LEU A 133 12.30 1.92 -13.64
N GLY A 134 13.02 2.66 -12.80
CA GLY A 134 12.58 3.92 -12.23
C GLY A 134 11.61 3.75 -11.06
N VAL A 135 11.10 4.87 -10.55
CA VAL A 135 10.14 4.91 -9.45
C VAL A 135 8.73 4.67 -10.00
N CYS A 136 8.00 3.71 -9.43
CA CYS A 136 6.59 3.48 -9.77
C CYS A 136 5.81 4.80 -9.60
N PRO A 137 4.96 5.25 -10.53
CA PRO A 137 4.11 6.43 -10.29
C PRO A 137 3.11 6.14 -9.16
N ALA A 138 2.70 7.15 -8.40
CA ALA A 138 1.74 6.96 -7.33
C ALA A 138 0.40 6.45 -7.90
N PRO A 139 -0.24 5.45 -7.28
CA PRO A 139 -1.56 5.02 -7.71
C PRO A 139 -2.52 6.18 -7.51
N THR A 140 -3.15 6.65 -8.59
CA THR A 140 -4.28 7.58 -8.50
C THR A 140 -5.52 6.82 -8.04
N ASN A 141 -6.53 7.51 -7.50
CA ASN A 141 -7.80 6.87 -7.10
C ASN A 141 -8.40 6.01 -8.24
N ALA A 142 -8.22 6.43 -9.50
CA ALA A 142 -8.58 5.65 -10.68
C ALA A 142 -7.80 4.33 -10.82
N SER A 143 -6.52 4.30 -10.46
CA SER A 143 -5.65 3.12 -10.56
C SER A 143 -5.95 2.05 -9.49
N VAL A 144 -6.54 2.45 -8.36
CA VAL A 144 -6.93 1.53 -7.29
C VAL A 144 -8.28 0.90 -7.62
N SER A 145 -9.28 1.69 -8.01
CA SER A 145 -10.60 1.17 -8.42
C SER A 145 -10.58 0.35 -9.71
N ALA A 146 -9.71 0.67 -10.68
CA ALA A 146 -9.68 -0.03 -11.98
C ALA A 146 -9.24 -1.50 -11.89
N ARG A 147 -8.57 -1.93 -10.80
CA ARG A 147 -8.11 -3.31 -10.62
C ARG A 147 -9.13 -4.26 -9.97
N CYS A 148 -10.25 -3.74 -9.44
CA CYS A 148 -11.35 -4.55 -8.92
C CYS A 148 -12.51 -4.68 -9.93
N SER A 149 -12.19 -4.95 -11.21
CA SER A 149 -13.19 -5.51 -12.12
C SER A 149 -13.11 -7.03 -12.04
N PRO A 150 -14.18 -7.75 -11.61
CA PRO A 150 -14.15 -9.21 -11.45
C PRO A 150 -13.93 -9.98 -12.76
N SER A 151 -13.96 -9.31 -13.92
CA SER A 151 -13.98 -10.00 -15.21
C SER A 151 -12.63 -10.49 -15.70
N GLU A 152 -11.50 -10.07 -15.12
CA GLU A 152 -10.17 -10.48 -15.59
C GLU A 152 -9.52 -11.58 -14.72
N ALA A 153 -10.03 -11.81 -13.50
CA ALA A 153 -9.53 -12.88 -12.63
C ALA A 153 -9.96 -14.29 -13.09
N ASP A 154 -11.04 -14.39 -13.87
CA ASP A 154 -11.61 -15.67 -14.31
C ASP A 154 -10.94 -16.21 -15.60
N ASP A 155 -10.19 -15.39 -16.33
CA ASP A 155 -9.62 -15.76 -17.63
C ASP A 155 -8.24 -16.43 -17.51
N LEU A 156 -7.57 -16.34 -16.35
CA LEU A 156 -6.28 -16.99 -16.09
C LEU A 156 -6.41 -18.41 -15.51
N LEU A 157 -7.62 -18.87 -15.18
CA LEU A 157 -7.88 -20.23 -14.69
C LEU A 157 -8.54 -21.16 -15.71
N ARG A 158 -8.80 -20.70 -16.94
CA ARG A 158 -9.30 -21.58 -18.00
C ARG A 158 -8.13 -22.34 -18.66
N PRO A 159 -8.08 -23.69 -18.58
CA PRO A 159 -7.12 -24.44 -19.38
C PRO A 159 -7.43 -24.20 -20.86
N SER A 160 -6.38 -23.87 -21.61
CA SER A 160 -6.41 -23.63 -23.06
C SER A 160 -7.11 -24.80 -23.77
N ARG A 161 -8.31 -24.58 -24.30
CA ARG A 161 -8.91 -25.52 -25.23
C ARG A 161 -8.17 -25.36 -26.56
N SER A 162 -7.33 -26.34 -26.87
CA SER A 162 -6.76 -26.54 -28.20
C SER A 162 -7.88 -26.63 -29.24
N SER A 163 -7.90 -25.68 -30.17
CA SER A 163 -8.73 -25.73 -31.37
C SER A 163 -8.11 -26.71 -32.37
N THR A 164 -8.66 -27.91 -32.49
CA THR A 164 -8.45 -28.75 -33.67
C THR A 164 -9.70 -28.67 -34.54
N CYS A 165 -9.71 -27.73 -35.49
CA CYS A 165 -10.61 -27.78 -36.64
C CYS A 165 -10.01 -28.77 -37.64
N ALA A 166 -10.57 -29.97 -37.75
CA ALA A 166 -10.34 -30.84 -38.88
C ALA A 166 -11.24 -30.38 -40.04
N SER A 167 -10.62 -29.89 -41.10
CA SER A 167 -11.21 -29.53 -42.38
C SER A 167 -11.56 -30.80 -43.18
N THR A 168 -12.82 -30.91 -43.58
CA THR A 168 -13.30 -31.92 -44.55
C THR A 168 -13.06 -31.43 -45.97
N SER A 169 -12.30 -32.21 -46.75
CA SER A 169 -12.21 -32.18 -48.23
C SER A 169 -11.66 -33.57 -48.59
N SER A 170 -12.22 -34.42 -49.44
CA SER A 170 -13.21 -34.34 -50.52
C SER A 170 -13.95 -35.67 -50.64
#